data_AF-G2XPA9-F1
#
_entry.id   AF-G2XPA9-F1
#
_cell.length_a   1.000
_cell.length_b   1.000
_cell.length_c   1.000
_cell.angle_alpha   90.00
_cell.angle_beta   90.00
_cell.angle_gamma   90.00
#
_symmetry.space_group_name_H-M   'P 1'
#
loop_
_entity.id
_entity.type
_entity.pdbx_description
1 polymer ?
#
loop_
_entity_poly.entity_id
_entity_poly.type
_entity_poly.pdbx_seq_one_letter_code
_entity_poly.pdbx_strand_id
1 'polypeptide(L)' 'MATIERGPRNCIGQEVAMTEIKLMLALTIRDFDFKDAYEEYDVMKGNPKGLDLYGQRAYMMLRGGGHPAEHYPCKVTFAK' A
#
# COMPACT_ATOMS: atom_id res chain seq x y z
N MET A 1 1.53 13.51 11.47
CA MET A 1 0.54 12.46 11.15
C MET A 1 0.99 11.18 11.83
N ALA A 2 0.71 11.03 13.12
CA ALA A 2 1.07 9.82 13.86
C ALA A 2 -0.19 8.94 13.90
N THR A 3 -0.16 7.85 13.15
CA THR A 3 -1.39 7.17 12.75
C THR A 3 -2.05 6.42 13.89
N ILE A 4 -1.34 6.13 14.99
CA ILE A 4 -1.90 5.53 16.20
C ILE A 4 -1.01 5.95 17.40
N GLU A 5 -1.38 7.03 18.10
CA GLU A 5 -0.47 7.67 19.07
C GLU A 5 -0.40 6.92 20.41
N ARG A 6 0.80 6.51 20.81
CA ARG A 6 1.06 5.97 22.14
C ARG A 6 0.96 7.11 23.16
N GLY A 7 -0.10 7.12 23.98
CA GLY A 7 -0.38 8.19 24.94
C GLY A 7 -1.85 8.23 25.37
N PRO A 8 -2.33 9.32 26.02
CA PRO A 8 -3.72 9.42 26.48
C PRO A 8 -4.76 9.44 25.34
N ARG A 9 -4.34 9.63 24.08
CA ARG A 9 -5.18 9.54 22.87
C ARG A 9 -4.89 8.29 22.06
N ASN A 10 -4.46 7.22 22.70
CA ASN A 10 -4.20 5.96 22.01
C ASN A 10 -5.47 5.37 21.42
N CYS A 11 -5.36 4.79 20.22
CA CYS A 11 -6.46 4.05 19.64
C CYS A 11 -6.66 2.75 20.43
N ILE A 12 -7.82 2.61 21.07
CA ILE A 12 -8.21 1.36 21.74
C ILE A 12 -8.24 0.16 20.79
N GLY A 13 -8.47 0.41 19.50
CA GLY A 13 -8.50 -0.62 18.45
C GLY A 13 -7.13 -1.00 17.87
N GLN A 14 -6.02 -0.42 18.35
CA GLN A 14 -4.69 -0.64 17.77
C GLN A 14 -4.31 -2.12 17.71
N GLU A 15 -4.45 -2.84 18.82
CA GLU A 15 -4.03 -4.23 18.92
C GLU A 15 -4.90 -5.16 18.06
N VAL A 16 -6.21 -4.89 18.01
CA VAL A 16 -7.15 -5.63 17.15
C VAL A 16 -6.81 -5.39 15.68
N ALA A 17 -6.68 -4.13 15.27
CA ALA A 17 -6.36 -3.76 13.89
C ALA A 17 -5.03 -4.38 13.43
N MET A 18 -3.99 -4.35 14.27
CA MET A 18 -2.70 -4.97 13.92
C MET A 18 -2.79 -6.49 13.80
N THR A 19 -3.65 -7.14 14.59
CA THR A 19 -3.87 -8.59 14.51
C THR A 19 -4.58 -8.95 13.22
N GLU A 20 -5.65 -8.23 12.87
CA GLU A 20 -6.40 -8.44 11.63
C GLU A 20 -5.54 -8.17 10.39
N ILE A 21 -4.79 -7.07 10.36
CA ILE A 21 -3.90 -6.73 9.24
C ILE A 21 -2.85 -7.84 9.03
N LYS A 22 -2.22 -8.34 10.10
CA LYS A 22 -1.24 -9.42 9.99
C LYS A 22 -1.87 -10.71 9.49
N LEU A 23 -3.06 -11.06 9.98
CA LEU A 23 -3.78 -12.26 9.54
C LEU A 23 -4.14 -12.17 8.06
N MET A 24 -4.75 -11.06 7.64
CA MET A 24 -5.10 -10.82 6.24
C MET A 24 -3.85 -10.83 5.36
N LEU A 25 -2.77 -10.17 5.77
CA LEU A 25 -1.51 -10.17 5.02
C LEU A 25 -0.94 -11.58 4.89
N ALA A 26 -0.86 -12.36 5.97
CA ALA A 26 -0.31 -13.71 5.95
C ALA A 26 -1.08 -14.66 5.02
N LEU A 27 -2.42 -14.57 5.02
CA LEU A 27 -3.25 -15.34 4.09
C LEU A 27 -3.08 -14.86 2.65
N THR A 28 -3.00 -13.54 2.44
CA THR A 28 -2.92 -12.94 1.11
C THR A 28 -1.59 -13.24 0.42
N ILE A 29 -0.46 -13.06 1.10
CA ILE A 29 0.87 -13.32 0.50
C ILE A 29 1.17 -14.80 0.32
N ARG A 30 0.46 -15.68 1.05
CA ARG A 30 0.61 -17.13 0.90
C ARG A 30 -0.09 -17.62 -0.36
N ASP A 31 -1.26 -17.04 -0.68
CA ASP A 31 -2.11 -17.54 -1.75
C ASP A 31 -1.94 -16.72 -3.06
N PHE A 32 -1.36 -15.52 -3.00
CA PHE A 32 -1.21 -14.62 -4.15
C PHE A 32 0.21 -14.02 -4.28
N ASP A 33 0.66 -13.88 -5.52
CA ASP A 33 1.85 -13.13 -5.93
C ASP A 33 1.45 -11.79 -6.56
N PHE A 34 2.13 -10.71 -6.17
CA PHE A 34 1.85 -9.33 -6.59
C PHE A 34 3.04 -8.76 -7.34
N LYS A 35 2.81 -8.24 -8.55
CA LYS A 35 3.84 -7.54 -9.33
C LYS A 35 3.33 -6.15 -9.70
N ASP A 36 4.17 -5.15 -9.56
CA ASP A 36 3.82 -3.81 -9.98
C ASP A 36 3.63 -3.73 -11.50
N ALA A 37 2.76 -2.82 -11.93
CA ALA A 37 2.39 -2.64 -13.33
C ALA A 37 2.55 -1.18 -13.76
N TYR A 38 3.56 -0.50 -13.21
CA TYR A 38 3.79 0.93 -13.48
C TYR A 38 4.13 1.20 -14.95
N GLU A 39 4.83 0.29 -15.63
CA GLU A 39 5.16 0.44 -17.06
C GLU A 39 3.90 0.52 -17.93
N GLU A 40 2.97 -0.40 -17.72
CA GLU A 40 1.68 -0.45 -18.45
C GLU A 40 0.78 0.73 -18.06
N TYR A 41 0.78 1.08 -16.77
CA TYR A 41 0.04 2.22 -16.25
C TYR A 41 0.52 3.55 -16.86
N ASP A 42 1.83 3.74 -16.99
CA ASP A 42 2.43 4.93 -17.61
C ASP A 42 2.03 5.06 -19.09
N VAL A 43 1.98 3.93 -19.82
CA VAL A 43 1.52 3.91 -21.22
C VAL A 43 0.04 4.31 -21.30
N MET A 44 -0.81 3.79 -20.41
CA MET A 44 -2.23 4.11 -20.38
C MET A 44 -2.53 5.57 -20.02
N LYS A 45 -1.81 6.11 -19.03
CA LYS A 45 -2.03 7.46 -18.49
C LYS A 45 -1.43 8.55 -19.37
N GLY A 46 -0.34 8.25 -20.09
CA GLY A 46 0.45 9.24 -20.80
C GLY A 46 1.28 10.12 -19.85
N ASN A 47 1.91 11.17 -20.39
CA ASN A 47 2.77 12.07 -19.62
C ASN A 47 1.95 13.13 -18.84
N PRO A 48 2.38 13.52 -17.62
CA PRO A 48 3.64 13.16 -16.96
C PRO A 48 3.54 11.91 -16.08
N LYS A 49 4.64 11.14 -16.04
CA LYS A 49 4.86 10.09 -15.05
C LYS A 49 4.86 10.68 -13.64
N GLY A 50 4.36 9.93 -12.66
CA GLY A 50 4.51 10.26 -11.23
C GLY A 50 5.97 10.45 -10.78
N LEU A 51 6.18 10.83 -9.53
CA LEU A 51 7.52 10.99 -8.97
C LEU A 51 8.13 9.62 -8.64
N ASP A 52 9.44 9.49 -8.86
CA ASP A 52 10.23 8.39 -8.31
C ASP A 52 10.93 8.87 -7.04
N LEU A 53 10.73 8.15 -5.94
CA LEU A 53 11.34 8.40 -4.65
C LEU A 53 12.26 7.22 -4.29
N TYR A 54 13.57 7.45 -4.31
CA TYR A 54 14.58 6.45 -3.97
C TYR A 54 14.56 5.19 -4.87
N GLY A 55 14.23 5.33 -6.15
CA GLY A 55 14.09 4.21 -7.08
C GLY A 55 12.78 3.43 -6.90
N GLN A 56 11.81 4.00 -6.16
CA GLN A 56 10.52 3.40 -5.88
C GLN A 56 9.40 4.34 -6.31
N ARG A 57 8.40 3.75 -6.98
CA ARG A 57 7.17 4.42 -7.43
C ARG A 57 6.07 4.39 -6.37
N ALA A 58 6.15 3.44 -5.44
CA ALA A 58 5.22 3.29 -4.36
C ALA A 58 5.66 4.13 -3.16
N TYR A 59 5.03 5.29 -2.96
CA TYR A 59 5.24 6.14 -1.79
C TYR A 59 3.91 6.58 -1.18
N MET A 60 3.91 6.89 0.11
CA MET A 60 2.70 7.31 0.80
C MET A 60 2.37 8.76 0.46
N MET A 61 1.14 8.98 0.01
CA MET A 61 0.52 10.27 -0.26
C MET A 61 -0.60 10.52 0.72
N LEU A 62 -0.72 11.76 1.19
CA LEU A 62 -1.81 12.16 2.05
C LEU A 62 -3.05 12.48 1.22
N ARG A 63 -4.09 11.66 1.35
CA ARG A 63 -5.42 11.87 0.73
C ARG A 63 -6.51 11.48 1.72
N GLY A 64 -6.76 12.30 2.74
CA GLY A 64 -7.64 11.98 3.88
C GLY A 64 -7.06 10.95 4.86
N GLY A 65 -6.28 10.00 4.35
CA GLY A 65 -5.38 9.08 5.05
C GLY A 65 -4.13 8.82 4.21
N GLY A 66 -3.26 7.93 4.68
CA GLY A 66 -2.09 7.50 3.91
C GLY A 66 -2.50 6.52 2.80
N HIS A 67 -2.26 6.90 1.55
CA HIS A 67 -2.54 6.07 0.37
C HIS A 67 -1.30 5.95 -0.52
N PRO A 68 -1.09 4.83 -1.23
CA PRO A 68 -0.02 4.74 -2.20
C PRO A 68 -0.18 5.74 -3.35
N ALA A 69 0.93 6.30 -3.81
CA ALA A 69 0.97 7.10 -5.02
C ALA A 69 0.43 6.31 -6.22
N GLU A 70 -0.36 7.00 -7.04
CA GLU A 70 -0.98 6.41 -8.25
C GLU A 70 -1.83 5.16 -7.98
N HIS A 71 -2.26 4.96 -6.73
CA HIS A 71 -3.04 3.81 -6.27
C HIS A 71 -2.35 2.44 -6.41
N TYR A 72 -1.02 2.41 -6.56
CA TYR A 72 -0.22 1.18 -6.69
C TYR A 72 -0.78 0.20 -7.74
N PRO A 73 -0.67 0.53 -9.05
CA PRO A 73 -1.08 -0.38 -10.12
C PRO A 73 -0.30 -1.69 -10.00
N CYS A 74 -1.00 -2.80 -9.89
CA CYS A 74 -0.40 -4.12 -9.75
C CYS A 74 -1.21 -5.21 -10.45
N LYS A 75 -0.52 -6.30 -10.78
CA LYS A 75 -1.09 -7.56 -11.25
C LYS A 75 -1.03 -8.58 -10.13
N VAL A 76 -2.09 -9.38 -10.02
CA VAL A 76 -2.24 -10.40 -9.01
C VAL A 76 -2.39 -11.75 -9.69
N THR A 77 -1.60 -12.72 -9.25
CA THR A 77 -1.68 -14.12 -9.70
C THR A 77 -1.69 -15.05 -8.50
N PHE A 78 -2.16 -16.28 -8.63
CA PHE A 78 -2.03 -17.26 -7.55
C PHE A 78 -0.56 -17.59 -7.30
N ALA A 79 -0.18 -17.68 -6.02
CA ALA A 79 1.13 -18.15 -5.61
C ALA A 79 1.30 -19.64 -5.99
N LYS A 80 2.54 -20.03 -6.31
CA LYS A 80 2.91 -21.40 -6.67
C LYS A 80 3.21 -22.26 -5.45
#